data_AF-A0A8T1SPL4-F1
#
_entry.id   AF-A0A8T1SPL4-F1
#
_cell.length_a   1.000
_cell.length_b   1.000
_cell.length_c   1.000
_cell.angle_alpha   90.00
_cell.angle_beta   90.00
_cell.angle_gamma   90.00
#
_symmetry.space_group_name_H-M   'P 1'
#
loop_
_entity.id
_entity.type
_entity.pdbx_description
1 polymer ?
#
loop_
_entity_poly.entity_id
_entity_poly.type
_entity_poly.pdbx_seq_one_letter_code
_entity_poly.pdbx_strand_id
1 'polypeptide(L)'
;MPPRARRAPVWSNGELLDLIAVCGEEAVQSQLRSSRRNFDTFGQISRVMIERGHDRDAMQCRIKVKELRSAYRKARKANKRSGAPPQTCRFYKELDAILGVDPTTLPSTTVDTGERDEEEEEGEEEEE
;
A
#
# COMPACT_ATOMS: atom_id res chain seq x y z
N MET A 1 9.81 -8.33 37.07
CA MET A 1 9.49 -8.98 35.77
C MET A 1 9.93 -8.02 34.68
N PRO A 2 10.88 -8.38 33.80
CA PRO A 2 11.20 -7.51 32.67
C PRO A 2 10.00 -7.49 31.70
N PRO A 3 9.73 -6.36 31.03
CA PRO A 3 8.68 -6.31 30.03
C PRO A 3 9.06 -7.29 28.91
N ARG A 4 8.13 -8.19 28.58
CA ARG A 4 8.33 -9.15 27.49
C ARG A 4 8.65 -8.37 26.23
N ALA A 5 9.75 -8.73 25.56
CA ALA A 5 10.12 -8.19 24.26
C ALA A 5 8.88 -8.15 23.36
N ARG A 6 8.52 -6.95 22.88
CA ARG A 6 7.39 -6.76 21.97
C ARG A 6 7.68 -7.59 20.73
N ARG A 7 7.04 -8.75 20.60
CA ARG A 7 7.03 -9.51 19.35
C ARG A 7 6.45 -8.58 18.29
N ALA A 8 7.05 -8.55 17.10
CA ALA A 8 6.50 -7.79 15.98
C ALA A 8 5.02 -8.13 15.83
N PRO A 9 4.11 -7.15 15.82
CA PRO A 9 2.68 -7.42 15.91
C PRO A 9 2.23 -8.17 14.66
N VAL A 10 1.80 -9.42 14.85
CA VAL A 10 1.33 -10.30 13.78
C VAL A 10 0.08 -9.67 13.16
N TRP A 11 0.09 -9.46 11.85
CA TRP A 11 -1.06 -8.96 11.12
C TRP A 11 -2.03 -10.09 10.77
N SER A 12 -3.24 -10.03 11.30
CA SER A 12 -4.35 -10.93 10.98
C SER A 12 -4.93 -10.66 9.59
N ASN A 13 -5.74 -11.59 9.07
CA ASN A 13 -6.43 -11.38 7.79
C ASN A 13 -7.39 -10.19 7.85
N GLY A 14 -8.16 -10.06 8.94
CA GLY A 14 -9.12 -8.98 9.12
C GLY A 14 -8.44 -7.61 9.12
N GLU A 15 -7.38 -7.45 9.90
CA GLU A 15 -6.59 -6.21 9.94
C GLU A 15 -6.04 -5.82 8.56
N LEU A 16 -5.55 -6.80 7.78
CA LEU A 16 -5.01 -6.52 6.46
C LEU A 16 -6.10 -6.13 5.46
N LEU A 17 -7.28 -6.76 5.53
CA LEU A 17 -8.41 -6.38 4.69
C LEU A 17 -8.90 -4.97 5.03
N ASP A 18 -9.00 -4.63 6.32
CA ASP A 18 -9.38 -3.28 6.73
C ASP A 18 -8.36 -2.24 6.29
N LEU A 19 -7.06 -2.52 6.46
CA LEU A 19 -6.00 -1.64 6.00
C LEU A 19 -6.04 -1.44 4.48
N ILE A 20 -6.24 -2.51 3.71
CA ILE A 20 -6.38 -2.45 2.26
C ILE A 20 -7.61 -1.62 1.88
N ALA A 21 -8.74 -1.82 2.55
CA ALA A 21 -9.96 -1.07 2.29
C ALA A 21 -9.79 0.44 2.54
N VAL A 22 -9.24 0.84 3.69
CA VAL A 22 -8.97 2.27 4.00
C VAL A 22 -8.00 2.88 3.00
N CYS A 23 -6.93 2.16 2.68
CA CYS A 23 -5.97 2.61 1.67
C CYS A 23 -6.54 2.60 0.25
N GLY A 24 -7.65 1.91 0.01
CA GLY A 24 -8.36 1.87 -1.25
C GLY A 24 -9.30 3.05 -1.47
N GLU A 25 -9.63 3.80 -0.42
CA GLU A 25 -10.50 4.97 -0.53
C GLU A 25 -9.87 6.03 -1.45
N GLU A 26 -10.68 6.57 -2.36
CA GLU A 26 -10.21 7.52 -3.37
C GLU A 26 -9.59 8.78 -2.76
N ALA A 27 -10.14 9.27 -1.65
CA ALA A 27 -9.58 10.41 -0.93
C ALA A 27 -8.17 10.11 -0.38
N VAL A 28 -7.98 8.92 0.21
CA VAL A 28 -6.69 8.48 0.73
C VAL A 28 -5.70 8.28 -0.42
N GLN A 29 -6.11 7.62 -1.50
CA GLN A 29 -5.28 7.44 -2.70
C GLN A 29 -4.86 8.78 -3.31
N SER A 30 -5.77 9.75 -3.40
CA SER A 30 -5.50 11.08 -3.94
C SER A 30 -4.48 11.83 -3.08
N GLN A 31 -4.65 11.80 -1.75
CA GLN A 31 -3.69 12.40 -0.83
C GLN A 31 -2.31 11.76 -0.96
N LEU A 32 -2.25 10.42 -0.98
CA LEU A 32 -1.01 9.65 -1.16
C LEU A 32 -0.31 9.92 -2.50
N ARG A 33 -1.06 10.30 -3.54
CA ARG A 33 -0.50 10.70 -4.84
C ARG A 33 -0.05 12.17 -4.87
N SER A 34 -0.70 13.03 -4.10
CA SER A 34 -0.44 14.48 -4.09
C SER A 34 0.75 14.92 -3.24
N SER A 35 1.19 14.09 -2.28
CA SER A 35 2.26 14.45 -1.34
C SER A 35 3.24 13.30 -1.13
N ARG A 36 4.53 13.63 -1.01
CA ARG A 36 5.56 12.71 -0.52
C ARG A 36 5.52 12.59 1.01
N ARG A 37 5.25 13.71 1.68
CA ARG A 37 5.08 13.78 3.15
C ARG A 37 3.67 13.33 3.49
N ASN A 38 3.51 12.01 3.58
CA ASN A 38 2.23 11.33 3.85
C ASN A 38 1.98 11.07 5.34
N PHE A 39 2.65 11.80 6.23
CA PHE A 39 2.55 11.57 7.67
C PHE A 39 1.12 11.72 8.18
N ASP A 40 0.46 12.83 7.81
CA ASP A 40 -0.93 13.11 8.22
C ASP A 40 -1.90 12.07 7.66
N THR A 41 -1.71 11.66 6.41
CA THR A 41 -2.52 10.61 5.76
C THR A 41 -2.40 9.28 6.51
N PHE A 42 -1.18 8.86 6.88
CA PHE A 42 -1.00 7.64 7.67
C PHE A 42 -1.47 7.79 9.12
N GLY A 43 -1.46 9.00 9.68
CA GLY A 43 -2.13 9.32 10.95
C GLY A 43 -3.63 9.11 10.87
N GLN A 44 -4.28 9.59 9.80
CA GLN A 44 -5.70 9.35 9.56
C GLN A 44 -6.01 7.85 9.36
N ILE A 45 -5.20 7.14 8.58
CA ILE A 45 -5.36 5.68 8.38
C ILE A 45 -5.26 4.95 9.72
N SER A 46 -4.27 5.28 10.55
CA SER A 46 -4.10 4.69 11.88
C SER A 46 -5.32 4.93 12.78
N ARG A 47 -5.87 6.15 12.78
CA ARG A 47 -7.09 6.46 13.52
C ARG A 47 -8.27 5.60 13.07
N VAL A 48 -8.49 5.46 11.76
CA VAL A 48 -9.58 4.61 11.23
C VAL A 48 -9.36 3.15 11.60
N MET A 49 -8.12 2.66 11.59
CA MET A 49 -7.79 1.30 12.03
C MET A 49 -8.14 1.07 13.51
N ILE A 50 -7.82 2.04 14.38
CA ILE A 50 -8.18 1.98 15.81
C ILE A 50 -9.70 1.99 16.00
N GLU A 51 -10.42 2.83 15.25
CA GLU A 51 -11.90 2.88 15.26
C GLU A 51 -12.53 1.54 14.82
N ARG A 52 -11.84 0.77 13.97
CA ARG A 52 -12.23 -0.60 13.58
C ARG A 52 -11.78 -1.68 14.56
N GLY A 53 -11.13 -1.30 15.66
CA GLY A 53 -10.68 -2.20 16.72
C GLY A 53 -9.26 -2.72 16.57
N HIS A 54 -8.48 -2.17 15.65
CA HIS A 54 -7.09 -2.59 15.38
C HIS A 54 -6.10 -1.55 15.91
N ASP A 55 -5.38 -1.88 16.98
CA ASP A 55 -4.36 -1.01 17.58
C ASP A 55 -3.08 -0.99 16.73
N ARG A 56 -3.11 -0.20 15.65
CA ARG A 56 -2.03 -0.05 14.67
C ARG A 56 -1.63 1.41 14.55
N ASP A 57 -0.36 1.70 14.81
CA ASP A 57 0.19 3.04 14.64
C ASP A 57 0.39 3.40 13.15
N ALA A 58 0.59 4.70 12.89
CA ALA A 58 0.75 5.22 11.53
C ALA A 58 1.96 4.63 10.80
N MET A 59 3.06 4.39 11.51
CA MET A 59 4.29 3.86 10.93
C MET A 59 4.15 2.38 10.55
N GLN A 60 3.51 1.58 11.40
CA GLN A 60 3.14 0.20 11.13
C GLN A 60 2.23 0.11 9.90
N CYS A 61 1.23 1.00 9.80
CA CYS A 61 0.36 1.07 8.62
C CYS A 61 1.18 1.39 7.36
N ARG A 62 2.06 2.40 7.41
CA ARG A 62 2.93 2.78 6.28
C ARG A 62 3.81 1.63 5.79
N ILE A 63 4.53 0.99 6.71
CA ILE A 63 5.40 -0.16 6.40
C ILE A 63 4.56 -1.27 5.77
N LYS A 64 3.41 -1.59 6.36
CA LYS A 64 2.60 -2.70 5.87
C LYS A 64 2.00 -2.45 4.50
N VAL A 65 1.55 -1.22 4.22
CA VAL A 65 1.07 -0.81 2.90
C VAL A 65 2.18 -0.89 1.87
N LYS A 66 3.41 -0.46 2.21
CA LYS A 66 4.58 -0.58 1.32
C LYS A 66 4.88 -2.04 0.97
N GLU A 67 4.86 -2.93 1.97
CA GLU A 67 5.03 -4.38 1.77
C GLU A 67 3.97 -4.96 0.83
N LEU A 68 2.67 -4.68 1.08
CA LEU A 68 1.55 -5.18 0.28
C LEU A 68 1.65 -4.72 -1.17
N ARG A 69 1.91 -3.41 -1.39
CA ARG A 69 2.10 -2.84 -2.73
C ARG A 69 3.28 -3.48 -3.46
N SER A 70 4.40 -3.69 -2.76
CA SER A 70 5.59 -4.34 -3.33
C SER A 70 5.30 -5.78 -3.75
N ALA A 71 4.64 -6.56 -2.89
CA ALA A 71 4.26 -7.94 -3.19
C ALA A 71 3.31 -8.02 -4.40
N TYR A 72 2.29 -7.16 -4.45
CA TYR A 72 1.38 -7.07 -5.59
C TYR A 72 2.10 -6.69 -6.88
N ARG A 73 2.95 -5.65 -6.88
CA ARG A 73 3.72 -5.23 -8.06
C ARG A 73 4.63 -6.34 -8.58
N LYS A 74 5.29 -7.09 -7.70
CA LYS A 74 6.12 -8.25 -8.07
C LYS A 74 5.28 -9.33 -8.76
N ALA A 75 4.13 -9.69 -8.18
CA ALA A 75 3.21 -10.66 -8.78
C ALA A 75 2.68 -10.17 -10.14
N ARG A 76 2.23 -8.91 -10.23
CA ARG A 76 1.73 -8.29 -11.47
C ARG A 76 2.80 -8.27 -12.57
N LYS A 77 4.05 -7.91 -12.23
CA LYS A 77 5.18 -7.90 -13.18
C LYS A 77 5.51 -9.31 -13.69
N ALA A 78 5.44 -10.32 -12.83
CA ALA A 78 5.63 -11.71 -13.25
C ALA A 78 4.51 -12.18 -14.19
N ASN A 79 3.26 -11.79 -13.91
CA ASN A 79 2.09 -12.12 -14.75
C ASN A 79 2.10 -11.47 -16.13
N LYS A 80 2.78 -10.34 -16.30
CA LYS A 80 2.96 -9.68 -17.61
C LYS A 80 3.95 -10.42 -18.53
N ARG A 81 4.69 -11.41 -18.03
CA ARG A 81 5.65 -12.20 -18.83
C ARG A 81 4.94 -13.40 -19.47
N SER A 82 4.87 -13.41 -20.80
CA SER A 82 4.29 -14.52 -21.57
C SER A 82 4.95 -15.86 -21.21
N GLY A 83 4.13 -16.88 -20.96
CA GLY A 83 4.57 -18.25 -20.69
C GLY A 83 4.91 -18.58 -19.23
N ALA A 84 4.84 -17.61 -18.31
CA ALA A 84 4.97 -17.88 -16.87
C ALA A 84 3.63 -18.33 -16.26
N PRO A 85 3.63 -19.24 -15.26
CA PRO A 85 2.42 -19.55 -14.50
C PRO A 85 1.94 -18.32 -13.73
N PRO A 86 0.61 -18.11 -13.58
CA PRO A 86 0.07 -16.99 -12.82
C PRO A 86 0.62 -16.95 -11.39
N GLN A 87 1.30 -15.87 -11.05
CA GLN A 87 1.78 -15.54 -9.72
C GLN A 87 0.70 -14.74 -8.99
N THR A 88 0.35 -15.18 -7.78
CA THR A 88 -0.58 -14.48 -6.89
C THR A 88 0.12 -14.16 -5.58
N CYS A 89 -0.17 -12.99 -5.00
CA CYS A 89 0.19 -12.69 -3.62
C CYS A 89 -1.06 -12.80 -2.72
N ARG A 90 -0.86 -12.78 -1.40
CA ARG A 90 -1.97 -12.64 -0.44
C ARG A 90 -2.69 -11.32 -0.73
N PHE A 91 -4.02 -11.38 -0.77
CA PHE A 91 -4.91 -10.26 -1.12
C PHE A 91 -4.71 -9.67 -2.52
N TYR A 92 -4.25 -10.48 -3.49
CA TYR A 92 -4.00 -10.00 -4.85
C TYR A 92 -5.24 -9.34 -5.47
N LYS A 93 -6.45 -9.93 -5.30
CA LYS A 93 -7.68 -9.41 -5.92
C LYS A 93 -8.09 -8.06 -5.35
N GLU A 94 -8.00 -7.92 -4.05
CA GLU A 94 -8.32 -6.70 -3.30
C GLU A 94 -7.33 -5.59 -3.68
N LEU A 95 -6.03 -5.92 -3.78
CA LEU A 95 -5.01 -4.99 -4.23
C LEU A 95 -5.16 -4.63 -5.71
N ASP A 96 -5.55 -5.56 -6.57
CA ASP A 96 -5.77 -5.33 -8.00
C ASP A 96 -6.99 -4.42 -8.25
N ALA A 97 -8.05 -4.55 -7.45
CA ALA A 97 -9.21 -3.66 -7.55
C ALA A 97 -8.85 -2.18 -7.24
N ILE A 98 -7.86 -1.96 -6.37
CA ILE A 98 -7.45 -0.62 -5.94
C ILE A 98 -6.30 -0.06 -6.80
N LEU A 99 -5.32 -0.91 -7.12
CA LEU A 99 -4.04 -0.53 -7.74
C LEU A 99 -3.91 -0.96 -9.20
N GLY A 100 -4.82 -1.83 -9.67
CA GLY A 100 -4.85 -2.36 -11.02
C GLY A 100 -5.57 -1.45 -12.01
N VAL A 101 -6.29 -0.43 -11.53
CA VAL A 101 -6.89 0.61 -12.37
C VAL A 101 -5.76 1.51 -12.90
N ASP A 102 -5.24 1.16 -14.07
CA ASP A 102 -4.44 2.09 -14.85
C ASP A 102 -5.39 3.19 -15.40
N PRO A 103 -5.14 4.48 -15.15
CA PRO A 103 -5.97 5.57 -15.66
C PRO A 103 -6.08 5.57 -17.20
N THR A 104 -5.19 4.84 -17.89
CA THR A 104 -5.19 4.61 -19.33
C THR A 104 -6.34 3.71 -19.84
N THR A 105 -7.06 3.00 -18.97
CA THR A 105 -8.14 2.06 -19.40
C THR A 105 -9.54 2.67 -19.32
N LEU A 106 -9.67 3.93 -18.89
CA LEU A 106 -10.88 4.71 -19.20
C LEU A 106 -10.79 5.08 -20.69
N PRO A 107 -11.80 4.82 -21.54
CA PRO A 107 -11.82 5.30 -22.91
C PRO A 107 -12.07 6.83 -22.91
N SER A 108 -11.10 7.59 -22.43
CA SER A 108 -11.02 9.02 -22.69
C SER A 108 -10.05 9.20 -23.83
N THR A 109 -10.62 9.59 -24.96
CA THR A 109 -9.93 10.00 -26.18
C THR A 109 -8.77 10.95 -25.90
N THR A 110 -7.71 10.74 -26.66
CA THR A 110 -6.62 11.67 -27.03
C THR A 110 -5.35 11.72 -26.17
N VAL A 111 -4.27 11.30 -26.87
CA VAL A 111 -2.84 11.65 -26.85
C VAL A 111 -1.96 11.28 -25.64
N ASP A 112 -1.10 10.31 -25.96
CA ASP A 112 0.25 9.99 -25.48
C ASP A 112 1.03 11.14 -24.81
N THR A 113 1.59 10.87 -23.63
CA THR A 113 2.91 11.38 -23.20
C THR A 113 3.42 10.54 -22.01
N GLY A 114 4.39 9.67 -22.30
CA GLY A 114 5.60 9.43 -21.50
C GLY A 114 5.48 8.90 -20.07
N GLU A 115 5.88 7.64 -19.89
CA GLU A 115 6.30 7.04 -18.62
C GLU A 115 7.42 7.87 -17.95
N ARG A 116 7.35 8.01 -16.61
CA ARG A 116 8.52 8.39 -15.82
C ARG A 116 8.60 7.57 -14.54
N ASP A 117 9.66 6.78 -14.48
CA ASP A 117 10.17 6.06 -13.33
C ASP A 117 10.43 6.99 -12.14
N GLU A 118 10.07 6.54 -10.94
CA GLU A 118 10.63 7.05 -9.69
C GLU A 118 10.89 5.88 -8.75
N GLU A 119 12.13 5.39 -8.79
CA GLU A 119 12.75 4.72 -7.66
C GLU A 119 13.02 5.78 -6.60
N GLU A 120 12.34 5.69 -5.44
CA GLU A 120 12.74 6.43 -4.24
C GLU A 120 13.28 5.45 -3.20
N GLU A 121 14.61 5.39 -3.14
CA GLU A 121 15.33 5.21 -1.88
C GLU A 121 15.01 6.42 -0.99
N GLU A 122 14.46 6.16 0.18
CA GLU A 122 14.28 7.19 1.21
C GLU A 122 15.34 6.89 2.27
N GLY A 123 16.32 7.78 2.34
CA GLY A 123 17.39 7.77 3.33
C GLY A 123 16.84 7.88 4.74
N GLU A 124 17.53 7.20 5.65
CA GLU A 124 17.33 7.30 7.08
C GLU A 124 17.84 8.68 7.53
N GLU A 125 16.93 9.58 7.91
CA GLU A 125 17.31 10.76 8.70
C GLU A 125 17.39 10.33 10.16
N GLU A 126 18.63 10.08 10.60
CA GLU A 126 19.01 10.03 12.01
C GLU A 126 18.86 11.44 12.61
N GLU A 127 18.07 11.56 13.69
CA GLU A 127 18.06 12.75 14.54
C GLU A 127 19.24 12.69 15.52
N GLU A 128 20.14 13.68 15.45
CA GLU A 128 20.79 14.30 16.62
C GLU A 128 20.75 15.84 16.48
#